data_AF-A0A7S6YU34-F1
#
_entry.id   AF-A0A7S6YU34-F1
#
_cell.length_a   1.000
_cell.length_b   1.000
_cell.length_c   1.000
_cell.angle_alpha   90.00
_cell.angle_beta   90.00
_cell.angle_gamma   90.00
#
_symmetry.space_group_name_H-M   'P 1'
#
loop_
_entity.id
_entity.type
_entity.pdbx_description
1 polymer ?
#
loop_
_entity_poly.entity_id
_entity_poly.type
_entity_poly.pdbx_seq_one_letter_code
_entity_poly.pdbx_strand_id
1 'polypeptide(L)'
;MKFKFFMLFLSLFLAGVSGAEPNDAETIKAIEAASKDFQDRIIAMYPPSGEYSTLRELDSYAMGISQTPSKIVVVFLVDRRLGIIGGGGEYTLSKKDAKILSFKGYE
;
A
#
# COMPACT_ATOMS: atom_id res chain seq x y z
N MET A 1 -56.52 -14.91 -22.98
CA MET A 1 -55.37 -15.68 -22.49
C MET A 1 -54.10 -14.92 -22.81
N LYS A 2 -53.49 -14.27 -21.83
CA LYS A 2 -52.25 -13.50 -22.00
C LYS A 2 -51.35 -13.75 -20.79
N PHE A 3 -50.04 -13.67 -21.04
CA PHE A 3 -48.95 -13.55 -20.08
C PHE A 3 -48.56 -14.80 -19.27
N LYS A 4 -47.70 -15.65 -19.85
CA LYS A 4 -46.64 -16.35 -19.11
C LYS A 4 -45.42 -16.62 -20.01
N PHE A 5 -44.66 -15.58 -20.34
CA PHE A 5 -43.35 -15.77 -21.00
C PHE A 5 -42.28 -14.72 -20.59
N PHE A 6 -42.48 -14.06 -19.44
CA PHE A 6 -41.64 -12.92 -19.03
C PHE A 6 -40.71 -13.23 -17.84
N MET A 7 -40.26 -14.49 -17.71
CA MET A 7 -39.42 -14.91 -16.58
C MET A 7 -38.08 -15.52 -16.98
N LEU A 8 -37.70 -15.43 -18.27
CA LEU A 8 -36.41 -15.97 -18.73
C LEU A 8 -35.32 -14.91 -18.96
N PHE A 9 -35.66 -13.61 -18.86
CA PHE A 9 -34.71 -12.53 -19.20
C PHE A 9 -34.04 -11.86 -17.99
N LEU A 10 -34.51 -12.15 -16.77
CA LEU A 10 -33.99 -11.48 -15.56
C LEU A 10 -32.74 -12.16 -14.97
N SER A 11 -32.44 -13.40 -15.36
CA SER A 11 -31.25 -14.13 -14.89
C SER A 11 -29.96 -13.74 -15.62
N LEU A 12 -30.04 -13.06 -16.77
CA LEU A 12 -28.85 -12.67 -17.55
C LEU A 12 -28.15 -11.39 -17.03
N PHE A 13 -28.77 -10.65 -16.11
CA PHE A 13 -28.17 -9.44 -15.52
C PHE A 13 -27.41 -9.68 -14.22
N LEU A 14 -27.40 -10.92 -13.70
CA LEU A 14 -26.69 -11.31 -12.48
C LEU A 14 -25.43 -12.14 -12.77
N ALA A 15 -24.87 -12.04 -13.99
CA ALA A 15 -23.44 -12.23 -14.17
C ALA A 15 -22.74 -11.05 -13.49
N GLY A 16 -22.76 -11.06 -12.16
CA GLY A 16 -21.92 -10.23 -11.33
C GLY A 16 -20.52 -10.41 -11.85
N VAL A 17 -19.98 -9.33 -12.38
CA VAL A 17 -18.56 -9.21 -12.65
C VAL A 17 -17.92 -9.39 -11.28
N SER A 18 -17.58 -10.64 -10.96
CA SER A 18 -16.60 -10.97 -9.94
C SER A 18 -15.29 -10.46 -10.52
N GLY A 19 -15.07 -9.15 -10.36
CA GLY A 19 -13.76 -8.57 -10.56
C GLY A 19 -12.85 -9.23 -9.55
N ALA A 20 -12.12 -10.25 -9.97
CA ALA A 20 -10.90 -10.64 -9.29
C ALA A 20 -10.12 -9.34 -9.02
N GLU A 21 -9.76 -9.10 -7.76
CA GLU A 21 -9.04 -7.90 -7.35
C GLU A 21 -7.88 -7.67 -8.33
N PRO A 22 -7.73 -6.47 -8.89
CA PRO A 22 -6.72 -6.24 -9.90
C PRO A 22 -5.32 -6.33 -9.26
N ASN A 23 -4.71 -7.50 -9.47
CA ASN A 23 -3.29 -7.79 -9.68
C ASN A 23 -2.35 -7.50 -8.49
N ASP A 24 -2.21 -8.47 -7.58
CA ASP A 24 -1.24 -8.45 -6.47
C ASP A 24 0.18 -8.12 -6.90
N ALA A 25 0.59 -8.50 -8.12
CA ALA A 25 1.94 -8.26 -8.63
C ALA A 25 2.31 -6.76 -8.73
N GLU A 26 1.36 -5.89 -9.06
CA GLU A 26 1.60 -4.44 -9.11
C GLU A 26 1.78 -3.87 -7.70
N THR A 27 0.98 -4.37 -6.76
CA THR A 27 1.06 -4.00 -5.34
C THR A 27 2.38 -4.45 -4.73
N ILE A 28 2.82 -5.67 -5.00
CA ILE A 28 4.12 -6.19 -4.54
C ILE A 28 5.27 -5.32 -5.07
N LYS A 29 5.27 -4.99 -6.37
CA LYS A 29 6.29 -4.11 -6.95
C LYS A 29 6.31 -2.72 -6.32
N ALA A 30 5.14 -2.16 -6.03
CA ALA A 30 5.04 -0.86 -5.38
C ALA A 30 5.55 -0.91 -3.93
N ILE A 31 5.26 -1.99 -3.20
CA ILE A 31 5.79 -2.23 -1.85
C ILE A 31 7.32 -2.33 -1.90
N GLU A 32 7.88 -3.15 -2.80
CA GLU A 32 9.33 -3.30 -2.94
C GLU A 32 10.02 -1.96 -3.26
N ALA A 33 9.45 -1.17 -4.17
CA ALA A 33 9.97 0.15 -4.53
C ALA A 33 9.93 1.12 -3.34
N ALA A 34 8.81 1.16 -2.61
CA ALA A 34 8.65 2.01 -1.44
C ALA A 34 9.60 1.59 -0.30
N SER A 35 9.68 0.30 0.00
CA SER A 35 10.54 -0.25 1.05
C SER A 35 12.02 0.02 0.77
N LYS A 36 12.46 -0.13 -0.48
CA LYS A 36 13.84 0.17 -0.86
C LYS A 36 14.17 1.65 -0.64
N ASP A 37 13.36 2.56 -1.17
CA ASP A 37 13.61 4.00 -1.01
C ASP A 37 13.51 4.43 0.47
N PHE A 38 12.57 3.85 1.22
CA PHE A 38 12.42 4.15 2.64
C PHE A 38 13.61 3.64 3.47
N GLN A 39 14.09 2.43 3.20
CA GLN A 39 15.28 1.86 3.83
C GLN A 39 16.53 2.73 3.61
N ASP A 40 16.71 3.23 2.39
CA ASP A 40 17.83 4.12 2.06
C ASP A 40 17.73 5.44 2.84
N ARG A 41 16.52 5.99 3.01
CA ARG A 41 16.28 7.22 3.81
C ARG A 41 16.55 7.03 5.29
N ILE A 42 16.02 5.97 5.91
CA ILE A 42 16.20 5.75 7.36
C ILE A 42 17.66 5.43 7.71
N ILE A 43 18.40 4.76 6.82
CA ILE A 43 19.85 4.55 6.94
C ILE A 43 20.61 5.89 6.91
N ALA A 44 20.19 6.83 6.07
CA ALA A 44 20.81 8.15 5.98
C ALA A 44 20.41 9.07 7.14
N MET A 45 19.21 8.91 7.68
CA MET A 45 18.64 9.77 8.72
C MET A 45 19.13 9.42 10.14
N TYR A 46 19.15 8.13 10.49
CA TYR A 46 19.43 7.70 11.86
C TYR A 46 20.88 7.20 12.04
N PRO A 47 21.50 7.39 13.21
CA PRO A 47 22.88 6.96 13.46
C PRO A 47 22.99 5.43 13.58
N PRO A 48 24.14 4.83 13.21
CA PRO A 48 24.33 3.38 13.27
C PRO A 48 24.39 2.81 14.70
N SER A 49 24.46 3.66 15.72
CA SER A 49 24.48 3.28 17.13
C SER A 49 23.75 4.32 17.99
N GLY A 50 23.34 3.90 19.19
CA GLY A 50 22.62 4.75 20.15
C GLY A 50 21.12 4.47 20.17
N GLU A 51 20.39 5.33 20.88
CA GLU A 51 18.96 5.16 21.17
C GLU A 51 18.08 4.98 19.92
N TYR A 52 18.42 5.69 18.83
CA TYR A 52 17.65 5.67 17.59
C TYR A 52 18.19 4.72 16.51
N SER A 53 19.21 3.91 16.81
CA SER A 53 19.83 3.06 15.77
C SER A 53 18.90 1.97 15.25
N THR A 54 17.97 1.50 16.07
CA THR A 54 16.94 0.52 15.65
C THR A 54 16.06 1.06 14.52
N LEU A 55 15.86 2.39 14.44
CA LEU A 55 15.06 3.02 13.37
C LEU A 55 15.74 2.95 11.99
N ARG A 56 16.96 2.42 11.90
CA ARG A 56 17.60 2.11 10.62
C ARG A 56 17.08 0.82 10.00
N GLU A 57 16.29 0.04 10.72
CA GLU A 57 15.76 -1.24 10.26
C GLU A 57 14.29 -1.06 9.84
N LEU A 58 13.93 -1.57 8.67
CA LEU A 58 12.54 -1.58 8.20
C LEU A 58 11.58 -2.26 9.19
N ASP A 59 12.04 -3.27 9.93
CA ASP A 59 11.26 -4.02 10.92
C ASP A 59 10.85 -3.17 12.14
N SER A 60 11.46 -1.99 12.31
CA SER A 60 11.05 -0.99 13.29
C SER A 60 9.80 -0.22 12.88
N TYR A 61 9.23 -0.51 11.70
CA TYR A 61 8.07 0.19 11.16
C TYR A 61 6.94 -0.78 10.83
N ALA A 62 5.73 -0.42 11.26
CA ALA A 62 4.51 -1.02 10.74
C ALA A 62 4.22 -0.47 9.35
N MET A 63 3.83 -1.36 8.43
CA MET A 63 3.48 -1.00 7.06
C MET A 63 1.98 -1.10 6.81
N GLY A 64 1.39 -0.04 6.29
CA GLY A 64 0.01 0.00 5.80
C GLY A 64 -0.03 0.19 4.29
N ILE A 65 -0.98 -0.46 3.62
CA ILE A 65 -1.14 -0.37 2.17
C ILE A 65 -2.58 0.01 1.87
N SER A 66 -2.77 0.99 0.99
CA SER A 66 -4.06 1.38 0.44
C SER A 66 -3.96 1.49 -1.07
N GLN A 67 -5.08 1.26 -1.77
CA GLN A 67 -5.11 1.24 -3.22
C GLN A 67 -6.28 2.05 -3.76
N THR A 68 -6.04 2.65 -4.92
CA THR A 68 -7.04 3.29 -5.77
C THR A 68 -6.91 2.71 -7.19
N PRO A 69 -7.81 3.01 -8.14
CA PRO A 69 -7.70 2.48 -9.50
C PRO A 69 -6.38 2.81 -10.23
N SER A 70 -5.69 3.90 -9.86
CA SER A 70 -4.48 4.35 -10.54
C SER A 70 -3.24 4.47 -9.66
N LYS A 71 -3.39 4.34 -8.33
CA LYS A 71 -2.33 4.59 -7.36
C LYS A 71 -2.32 3.56 -6.25
N ILE A 72 -1.14 3.33 -5.71
CA ILE A 72 -0.88 2.55 -4.51
C ILE A 72 -0.26 3.49 -3.48
N VAL A 73 -0.76 3.45 -2.25
CA VAL A 73 -0.25 4.23 -1.13
C VAL A 73 0.36 3.26 -0.13
N VAL A 74 1.63 3.48 0.21
CA VAL A 74 2.36 2.68 1.22
C VAL A 74 2.76 3.61 2.35
N VAL A 75 2.37 3.25 3.57
CA VAL A 75 2.63 4.05 4.77
C VAL A 75 3.52 3.25 5.70
N PHE A 76 4.60 3.87 6.17
CA PHE A 76 5.47 3.36 7.23
C PHE A 76 5.25 4.21 8.49
N LEU A 77 5.01 3.57 9.62
CA LEU A 77 4.88 4.22 10.93
C LEU A 77 5.76 3.49 11.92
N VAL A 78 6.51 4.24 12.74
CA VAL A 78 7.32 3.63 13.80
C VAL A 78 6.45 2.71 14.66
N ASP A 79 6.94 1.51 14.89
CA ASP A 79 6.24 0.52 15.68
C ASP A 79 6.15 0.99 17.14
N ARG A 80 4.92 1.07 17.65
CA ARG A 80 4.62 1.49 19.02
C ARG A 80 5.36 0.66 20.08
N ARG A 81 5.73 -0.58 19.77
CA ARG A 81 6.51 -1.46 20.66
C ARG A 81 7.87 -0.89 21.04
N LEU A 82 8.42 0.00 20.21
CA LEU A 82 9.72 0.64 20.45
C LEU A 82 9.66 1.79 21.47
N GLY A 83 8.46 2.25 21.85
CA GLY A 83 8.31 3.39 22.77
C GLY A 83 8.76 4.73 22.19
N ILE A 84 9.10 4.78 20.90
CA ILE A 84 9.48 5.99 20.18
C ILE A 84 8.22 6.64 19.60
N ILE A 85 8.08 7.95 19.77
CA ILE A 85 6.96 8.74 19.27
C ILE A 85 7.40 9.47 18.00
N GLY A 86 6.59 9.38 16.94
CA GLY A 86 6.88 10.04 15.67
C GLY A 86 7.71 9.17 14.73
N GLY A 87 7.91 9.68 13.51
CA GLY A 87 8.70 9.03 12.47
C GLY A 87 7.89 8.18 11.50
N GLY A 88 8.47 7.95 10.33
CA GLY A 88 7.86 7.20 9.24
C GLY A 88 7.69 8.03 7.97
N GLY A 89 6.75 7.60 7.14
CA GLY A 89 6.36 8.37 5.97
C GLY A 89 5.36 7.65 5.09
N GLU A 90 4.85 8.40 4.12
CA GLU A 90 3.87 7.93 3.15
C GLU A 90 4.39 8.09 1.73
N TYR A 91 4.25 7.03 0.96
CA TYR A 91 4.54 6.96 -0.45
C TYR A 91 3.24 6.89 -1.24
N THR A 92 3.13 7.70 -2.28
CA THR A 92 2.15 7.48 -3.34
C THR A 92 2.88 7.02 -4.59
N LEU A 93 2.50 5.86 -5.12
CA LEU A 93 3.09 5.23 -6.28
C LEU A 93 2.05 5.06 -7.40
N SER A 94 2.51 5.11 -8.64
CA SER A 94 1.70 4.78 -9.81
C SER A 94 1.46 3.28 -9.88
N LYS A 95 0.20 2.85 -10.02
CA LYS A 95 -0.14 1.43 -10.15
C LYS A 95 0.36 0.82 -11.47
N LYS A 96 0.56 1.65 -12.50
CA LYS A 96 1.01 1.23 -13.84
C LYS A 96 2.45 0.72 -13.87
N ASP A 97 3.34 1.37 -13.13
CA ASP A 97 4.79 1.19 -13.26
C ASP A 97 5.55 1.23 -11.92
N ALA A 98 4.82 1.26 -10.80
CA ALA A 98 5.37 1.36 -9.44
C ALA A 98 6.28 2.58 -9.24
N LYS A 99 6.19 3.60 -10.09
CA LYS A 99 6.99 4.82 -9.94
C LYS A 99 6.51 5.61 -8.73
N ILE A 100 7.44 6.00 -7.85
CA ILE A 100 7.17 6.92 -6.74
C ILE A 100 6.75 8.27 -7.32
N LEU A 101 5.53 8.69 -7.01
CA LEU A 101 4.96 9.97 -7.42
C LEU A 101 5.21 11.04 -6.35
N SER A 102 5.15 10.66 -5.07
CA SER A 102 5.44 11.54 -3.95
C SER A 102 5.85 10.76 -2.71
N PHE A 103 6.61 11.43 -1.84
CA PHE A 103 6.95 11.01 -0.49
C PHE A 103 6.60 12.12 0.49
N LYS A 104 6.00 11.76 1.63
CA LYS A 104 5.76 12.65 2.77
C LYS A 104 6.34 12.02 4.03
N GLY A 105 7.37 12.63 4.61
CA GLY A 105 7.93 12.19 5.88
C GLY A 105 7.05 12.57 7.07
N TYR A 106 7.09 11.76 8.12
CA TYR A 106 6.48 12.06 9.40
C TYR A 106 7.57 12.37 10.42
N GLU A 107 7.37 13.43 11.21
CA GLU A 107 8.24 13.83 12.32
C GLU A 107 8.07 12.88 13.51
#